data_AF-A0A259K0M0-F1
#
_entry.id   AF-A0A259K0M0-F1
#
_cell.length_a   1.000
_cell.length_b   1.000
_cell.length_c   1.000
_cell.angle_alpha   90.00
_cell.angle_beta   90.00
_cell.angle_gamma   90.00
#
_symmetry.space_group_name_H-M   'P 1'
#
loop_
_entity.id
_entity.type
_entity.pdbx_description
1 polymer ?
#
loop_
_entity_poly.entity_id
_entity_poly.type
_entity_poly.pdbx_seq_one_letter_code
_entity_poly.pdbx_strand_id
1 'polypeptide(L)'
;MTVGASLSVTDLRRAARHPVDYPVIGEHPSRGDIKLHICNMSAHGFMVDDAADLSRGDRVIIRLPVVGRIEAYVIWARDERAGFQFERIIRLDDFMLVIDQLQPNPRLRRTR
;
A
#
# COMPACT_ATOMS: atom_id res chain seq x y z
N MET A 1 -33.01 19.95 10.29
CA MET A 1 -32.43 18.65 10.70
C MET A 1 -31.11 18.51 9.99
N THR A 2 -30.00 18.74 10.70
CA THR A 2 -28.64 18.72 10.16
C THR A 2 -28.19 17.28 9.97
N VAL A 3 -27.77 16.93 8.77
CA VAL A 3 -27.29 15.59 8.39
C VAL A 3 -26.08 15.25 9.25
N GLY A 4 -26.24 14.27 10.15
CA GLY A 4 -25.14 13.71 10.93
C GLY A 4 -24.13 13.08 9.99
N ALA A 5 -22.90 13.59 9.99
CA ALA A 5 -21.80 13.02 9.25
C ALA A 5 -21.59 11.56 9.70
N SER A 6 -21.86 10.62 8.79
CA SER A 6 -21.40 9.25 8.94
C SER A 6 -19.88 9.27 8.80
N LEU A 7 -19.17 9.25 9.92
CA LEU A 7 -17.73 9.06 9.97
C LEU A 7 -17.43 7.64 9.45
N SER A 8 -17.29 7.51 8.14
CA SER A 8 -16.75 6.29 7.54
C SER A 8 -15.31 6.10 8.03
N VAL A 9 -14.89 4.83 8.18
CA VAL A 9 -13.56 4.35 8.60
C VAL A 9 -12.36 5.09 7.97
N THR A 10 -12.61 5.84 6.91
CA THR A 10 -11.73 6.77 6.19
C THR A 10 -10.92 7.73 7.09
N ASP A 11 -11.47 8.19 8.22
CA ASP A 11 -10.84 9.25 9.05
C ASP A 11 -9.81 8.78 10.11
N LEU A 12 -9.52 7.49 10.22
CA LEU A 12 -8.51 6.98 11.19
C LEU A 12 -7.12 6.72 10.59
N ARG A 13 -6.78 7.39 9.47
CA ARG A 13 -5.44 7.29 8.89
C ARG A 13 -4.54 8.37 9.48
N ARG A 14 -3.81 8.04 10.56
CA ARG A 14 -2.80 8.93 11.15
C ARG A 14 -1.60 9.24 10.24
N ALA A 15 -1.39 8.47 9.17
CA ALA A 15 -0.27 8.67 8.24
C ALA A 15 -0.78 9.07 6.84
N ALA A 16 -0.19 10.13 6.28
CA ALA A 16 -0.45 10.60 4.91
C ALA A 16 -0.17 9.48 3.89
N ARG A 17 -1.06 9.34 2.90
CA ARG A 17 -0.91 8.36 1.81
C ARG A 17 -0.52 9.07 0.52
N HIS A 18 0.49 8.55 -0.15
CA HIS A 18 1.00 9.01 -1.44
C HIS A 18 0.48 8.09 -2.54
N PRO A 19 -0.21 8.63 -3.57
CA PRO A 19 -0.53 7.85 -4.78
C PRO A 19 0.75 7.38 -5.47
N VAL A 20 0.77 6.10 -5.86
CA VAL A 20 1.87 5.48 -6.59
C VAL A 20 1.32 4.54 -7.67
N ASP A 21 2.14 4.18 -8.64
CA ASP A 21 1.86 3.17 -9.68
C ASP A 21 3.08 2.26 -9.67
N TYR A 22 3.00 1.22 -8.84
CA TYR A 22 4.16 0.41 -8.51
C TYR A 22 3.83 -1.09 -8.60
N PRO A 23 4.06 -1.71 -9.77
CA PRO A 23 4.00 -3.16 -9.91
C PRO A 23 5.17 -3.80 -9.16
N VAL A 24 4.88 -4.77 -8.31
CA VAL A 24 5.85 -5.47 -7.47
C VAL A 24 5.54 -6.97 -7.45
N ILE A 25 6.58 -7.78 -7.28
CA ILE A 25 6.43 -9.20 -6.95
C ILE A 25 6.46 -9.33 -5.42
N GLY A 26 5.41 -9.91 -4.86
CA GLY A 26 5.35 -10.31 -3.46
C GLY A 26 5.55 -11.80 -3.30
N GLU A 27 6.30 -12.22 -2.28
CA GLU A 27 6.44 -13.63 -1.91
C GLU A 27 5.36 -14.00 -0.89
N HIS A 28 4.45 -14.91 -1.24
CA HIS A 28 3.41 -15.44 -0.35
C HIS A 28 3.81 -16.83 0.19
N PRO A 29 3.71 -17.09 1.51
CA PRO A 29 4.22 -18.33 2.12
C PRO A 29 3.70 -19.64 1.50
N SER A 30 2.44 -19.69 1.09
CA SER A 30 1.82 -20.90 0.51
C SER A 30 1.68 -20.88 -1.01
N ARG A 31 1.83 -19.72 -1.65
CA ARG A 31 1.57 -19.54 -3.09
C ARG A 31 2.83 -19.21 -3.89
N GLY A 32 3.94 -18.95 -3.23
CA GLY A 32 5.16 -18.44 -3.85
C GLY A 32 4.97 -17.02 -4.35
N ASP A 33 5.59 -16.70 -5.47
CA ASP A 33 5.60 -15.36 -6.04
C ASP A 33 4.24 -14.98 -6.61
N ILE A 34 3.69 -13.84 -6.16
CA ILE A 34 2.46 -13.24 -6.65
C ILE A 34 2.75 -11.84 -7.20
N LYS A 35 2.04 -11.47 -8.27
CA LYS A 35 2.08 -10.11 -8.79
C LYS A 35 1.12 -9.24 -7.99
N LEU A 36 1.57 -8.03 -7.67
CA LEU A 36 0.78 -7.03 -6.96
C LEU A 36 1.01 -5.67 -7.62
N HIS A 37 -0.02 -4.84 -7.65
CA HIS A 37 0.05 -3.47 -8.10
C HIS A 37 -0.29 -2.53 -6.94
N ILE A 38 0.73 -1.85 -6.42
CA ILE A 38 0.56 -0.90 -5.33
C ILE A 38 0.08 0.44 -5.91
N CYS A 39 -1.12 0.85 -5.52
CA CYS A 39 -1.77 2.08 -6.01
C CYS A 39 -1.61 3.28 -5.07
N ASN A 40 -1.27 3.04 -3.80
CA ASN A 40 -0.90 4.09 -2.84
C ASN A 40 -0.14 3.52 -1.64
N MET A 41 0.67 4.36 -0.98
CA MET A 41 1.52 3.96 0.13
C MET A 41 1.59 5.04 1.22
N SER A 42 1.71 4.64 2.48
CA SER A 42 2.15 5.47 3.61
C SER A 42 3.30 4.79 4.33
N ALA A 43 3.89 5.48 5.31
CA ALA A 43 4.92 4.90 6.19
C ALA A 43 4.48 3.64 6.97
N HIS A 44 3.18 3.36 7.05
CA HIS A 44 2.63 2.23 7.82
C HIS A 44 2.12 1.09 6.94
N GLY A 45 1.98 1.30 5.63
CA GLY A 45 1.43 0.27 4.76
C GLY A 45 1.04 0.79 3.39
N PHE A 46 0.39 -0.05 2.61
CA PHE A 46 0.03 0.25 1.22
C PHE A 46 -1.33 -0.32 0.86
N MET A 47 -1.80 -0.02 -0.35
CA MET A 47 -3.01 -0.59 -0.93
C MET A 47 -2.68 -1.11 -2.31
N VAL A 48 -3.27 -2.24 -2.65
CA VAL A 48 -3.24 -2.80 -4.01
C VAL A 48 -4.66 -2.84 -4.58
N ASP A 49 -4.75 -2.87 -5.90
CA ASP A 49 -6.00 -2.93 -6.65
C ASP A 49 -6.14 -4.16 -7.57
N ASP A 50 -5.28 -5.17 -7.37
CA ASP A 50 -5.27 -6.46 -8.05
C ASP A 50 -5.22 -7.66 -7.07
N ALA A 51 -5.93 -7.55 -5.95
CA ALA A 51 -5.89 -8.50 -4.83
C ALA A 51 -6.99 -9.58 -4.84
N ALA A 52 -7.48 -10.00 -6.01
CA ALA A 52 -8.63 -10.91 -6.11
C ALA A 52 -8.53 -12.19 -5.27
N ASP A 53 -7.31 -12.72 -5.08
CA ASP A 53 -7.10 -13.96 -4.33
C ASP A 53 -6.61 -13.75 -2.88
N LEU A 54 -6.47 -12.51 -2.40
CA LEU A 54 -5.90 -12.22 -1.09
C LEU A 54 -6.99 -12.04 -0.02
N SER A 55 -6.76 -12.63 1.14
CA SER A 55 -7.66 -12.61 2.29
C SER A 55 -7.03 -11.89 3.49
N ARG A 56 -7.88 -11.37 4.38
CA ARG A 56 -7.43 -10.77 5.63
C ARG A 56 -6.57 -11.78 6.42
N GLY A 57 -5.39 -11.33 6.85
CA GLY A 57 -4.41 -12.15 7.55
C GLY A 57 -3.31 -12.73 6.65
N ASP A 58 -3.49 -12.71 5.32
CA ASP A 58 -2.43 -13.11 4.39
C ASP A 58 -1.20 -12.21 4.57
N ARG A 59 -0.03 -12.82 4.43
CA ARG A 59 1.28 -12.17 4.59
C ARG A 59 2.02 -12.24 3.27
N VAL A 60 2.65 -11.14 2.91
CA VAL A 60 3.51 -11.04 1.73
C VAL A 60 4.83 -10.41 2.12
N ILE A 61 5.91 -10.85 1.48
CA ILE A 61 7.21 -10.16 1.53
C ILE A 61 7.38 -9.42 0.22
N ILE A 62 7.52 -8.10 0.26
CA ILE A 62 7.82 -7.29 -0.93
C ILE A 62 9.19 -6.65 -0.78
N ARG A 63 9.80 -6.27 -1.91
CA ARG A 63 11.02 -5.47 -1.91
C ARG A 63 10.68 -4.03 -2.25
N LEU A 64 10.91 -3.12 -1.31
CA LEU A 64 10.86 -1.70 -1.55
C LEU A 64 12.25 -1.14 -1.84
N PRO A 65 12.36 -0.07 -2.65
CA PRO A 65 13.59 0.71 -2.74
C PRO A 65 13.97 1.24 -1.35
N VAL A 66 15.26 1.47 -1.09
CA VAL A 66 15.82 1.98 0.20
C VAL A 66 15.66 1.02 1.40
N VAL A 67 14.45 0.53 1.65
CA VAL A 67 14.07 -0.31 2.81
C VAL A 67 14.44 -1.79 2.60
N GLY A 68 14.47 -2.26 1.35
CA GLY A 68 14.72 -3.66 1.01
C GLY A 68 13.48 -4.54 1.23
N ARG A 69 13.70 -5.79 1.65
CA ARG A 69 12.60 -6.73 1.93
C ARG A 69 11.85 -6.27 3.17
N ILE A 70 10.53 -6.17 3.06
CA ILE A 70 9.65 -5.83 4.16
C ILE A 70 8.39 -6.69 4.06
N GLU A 71 7.92 -7.14 5.22
CA GLU A 71 6.72 -7.93 5.30
C GLU A 71 5.51 -7.05 5.51
N ALA A 72 4.39 -7.47 4.95
CA ALA A 72 3.12 -6.81 5.13
C ALA A 72 1.97 -7.81 5.25
N TYR A 73 0.97 -7.43 6.03
CA TYR A 73 -0.20 -8.24 6.35
C TYR A 73 -1.45 -7.58 5.76
N VAL A 74 -2.33 -8.37 5.14
CA VAL A 74 -3.63 -7.89 4.69
C VAL A 74 -4.50 -7.59 5.91
N ILE A 75 -4.83 -6.32 6.13
CA ILE A 75 -5.70 -5.86 7.22
C ILE A 75 -7.17 -5.82 6.82
N TRP A 76 -7.45 -5.66 5.53
CA TRP A 76 -8.77 -5.77 4.92
C TRP A 76 -8.63 -6.13 3.44
N ALA A 77 -9.62 -6.85 2.92
CA ALA A 77 -9.82 -7.11 1.49
C ALA A 77 -11.28 -6.82 1.15
N ARG A 78 -11.52 -6.14 0.03
CA ARG A 78 -12.84 -5.73 -0.48
C ARG A 78 -12.76 -5.73 -2.00
N ASP A 79 -13.56 -6.55 -2.65
CA ASP A 79 -13.56 -6.72 -4.10
C ASP A 79 -12.13 -7.05 -4.59
N GLU A 80 -11.59 -6.30 -5.56
CA GLU A 80 -10.23 -6.47 -6.08
C GLU A 80 -9.17 -5.71 -5.27
N ARG A 81 -9.55 -5.07 -4.15
CA ARG A 81 -8.64 -4.22 -3.37
C ARG A 81 -8.28 -4.85 -2.04
N ALA A 82 -7.03 -4.70 -1.66
CA ALA A 82 -6.55 -5.07 -0.33
C ALA A 82 -5.69 -3.97 0.28
N GLY A 83 -5.89 -3.73 1.57
CA GLY A 83 -5.03 -2.87 2.37
C GLY A 83 -4.03 -3.70 3.14
N PHE A 84 -2.76 -3.31 3.05
CA PHE A 84 -1.66 -3.95 3.75
C PHE A 84 -1.12 -3.04 4.86
N GLN A 85 -0.74 -3.65 5.98
CA GLN A 85 0.05 -3.02 7.04
C GLN A 85 1.44 -3.63 7.05
N PHE A 86 2.48 -2.80 7.08
CA PHE A 86 3.84 -3.29 7.25
C PHE A 86 4.03 -3.88 8.66
N GLU A 87 4.88 -4.90 8.77
CA GLU A 87 5.31 -5.47 10.05
C GLU A 87 5.96 -4.40 10.95
N ARG A 88 6.66 -3.44 10.33
CA ARG A 88 7.31 -2.31 11.01
C ARG A 88 7.02 -0.99 10.32
N ILE A 89 6.96 0.08 11.09
CA ILE A 89 6.84 1.45 10.55
C ILE A 89 8.13 1.81 9.81
N ILE A 90 7.99 2.33 8.59
CA ILE A 90 9.11 2.91 7.84
C ILE A 90 9.36 4.32 8.41
N ARG A 91 10.62 4.63 8.75
CA ARG A 91 10.98 5.99 9.22
C ARG A 91 10.65 7.02 8.16
N LEU A 92 10.24 8.21 8.57
CA LEU A 92 9.77 9.24 7.64
C LEU A 92 10.82 9.57 6.57
N ASP A 93 12.09 9.70 6.96
CA ASP A 93 13.17 10.03 6.02
C ASP A 93 13.37 8.94 4.96
N ASP A 94 13.43 7.67 5.38
CA ASP A 94 13.51 6.53 4.46
C ASP A 94 12.27 6.44 3.56
N PHE A 95 11.08 6.68 4.14
CA PHE A 95 9.82 6.66 3.41
C PHE A 95 9.77 7.73 2.31
N MET A 96 10.25 8.94 2.60
CA MET A 96 10.33 10.00 1.59
C MET A 96 11.27 9.62 0.45
N LEU A 97 12.40 8.94 0.74
CA LEU A 97 13.29 8.41 -0.30
C LEU A 97 12.65 7.28 -1.11
N VAL A 98 11.82 6.41 -0.48
CA VAL A 98 11.01 5.43 -1.22
C VAL A 98 10.09 6.14 -2.20
N ILE A 99 9.31 7.12 -1.72
CA ILE A 99 8.36 7.85 -2.56
C ILE A 99 9.07 8.56 -3.72
N ASP A 100 10.23 9.16 -3.48
CA ASP A 100 11.03 9.80 -4.52
C ASP A 100 11.48 8.81 -5.60
N GLN A 101 11.83 7.56 -5.24
CA GLN A 101 12.20 6.53 -6.22
C GLN A 101 11.00 5.87 -6.92
N LEU A 102 9.84 5.86 -6.27
CA LEU A 102 8.58 5.42 -6.89
C LEU A 102 7.98 6.50 -7.81
N GLN A 103 8.53 7.72 -7.77
CA GLN A 103 8.18 8.85 -8.63
C GLN A 103 9.34 9.18 -9.59
N PRO A 104 9.08 9.79 -10.75
CA PRO A 104 7.81 10.29 -11.23
C PRO A 104 7.06 9.21 -12.00
N ASN A 105 5.85 8.83 -11.58
CA ASN A 105 4.93 8.22 -12.53
C ASN A 105 4.65 9.28 -13.61
N PRO A 106 5.04 9.07 -14.89
CA PRO A 106 4.79 10.05 -15.95
C PRO A 106 3.29 10.35 -16.11
N ARG A 107 2.41 9.43 -15.70
CA ARG A 107 0.95 9.58 -15.70
C ARG A 107 0.42 10.50 -14.60
N LEU A 108 1.21 10.77 -13.55
CA LEU A 108 0.90 11.75 -12.50
C LEU A 108 1.47 13.14 -12.81
N ARG A 109 2.13 13.35 -13.96
CA ARG A 109 2.33 14.70 -14.48
C ARG A 109 0.94 15.26 -14.79
N ARG A 110 0.39 16.05 -13.86
CA ARG A 110 -0.70 16.97 -14.17
C ARG A 110 -0.20 17.85 -15.32
N THR A 111 -0.69 17.61 -16.53
CA THR A 111 -0.45 18.49 -17.67
C THR A 111 -0.85 19.89 -17.21
N ARG A 112 0.15 20.76 -17.08
CA ARG A 112 -0.05 22.15 -16.70
C ARG A 112 -0.57 22.93 -17.89
#